data_AF-A0AA87MM96-F1
#
_entry.id   AF-A0AA87MM96-F1
#
_cell.length_a   1.000
_cell.length_b   1.000
_cell.length_c   1.000
_cell.angle_alpha   90.00
_cell.angle_beta   90.00
_cell.angle_gamma   90.00
#
_symmetry.space_group_name_H-M   'P 1'
#
loop_
_entity.id
_entity.type
_entity.pdbx_description
1 polymer ?
#
loop_
_entity_poly.entity_id
_entity_poly.type
_entity_poly.pdbx_seq_one_letter_code
_entity_poly.pdbx_strand_id
1 'polypeptide(L)'
;MLLYLKFEGLLVTFLKFGTAVSAAGFYWFFYRNTYYHPNRKSFDFSAIFCGILTVGLAIFPEILAKQYIDENSYFERAFYGSSLLEEIPKLVVILWYFKGLKTVYNTSDGIYFGLTLGASFGLLENFLYAPILDFWPLFLRAVTSLPIHTFTGGIYGFATMQYYHSRPSSFDFLGILYSLFGCFLLHGTFNYILLINGNFMILLPFILAAGFFVLEYLLTISQNILPIEVLQAIGLFSDDYQVISRFTRYDSWMRSSQSRNQKVDPIPLFRQLSKGKIFVSVFLFLIPSLLYSIYLNFPEKIPLLLGGIRTSEFIGLFLIYPIWLSVLILFRGIFNPKFFRERVLKIPLFIAVAIVQEEKEYHSLAYSLSRKGFYSPVEKTLNIGDRVYVTFYVAGKEFLDILAIPVWLNVREGDPEFESGAVFIFVNPPWKLLFWRSLVRVKQQFQNLIYQIIHPVSSSHSV
;
A
#
# COMPACT_ATOMS: atom_id res chain seq x y z
N MET A 1 26.21 -8.08 42.42
CA MET A 1 26.82 -6.83 42.96
C MET A 1 26.16 -5.55 42.44
N LEU A 2 25.57 -5.52 41.22
CA LEU A 2 24.68 -4.43 40.77
C LEU A 2 23.25 -4.48 41.37
N LEU A 3 22.87 -5.61 41.97
CA LEU A 3 21.55 -5.88 42.57
C LEU A 3 21.30 -5.26 43.95
N TYR A 4 22.28 -4.56 44.56
CA TYR A 4 22.18 -4.11 45.97
C TYR A 4 22.16 -2.59 46.16
N LEU A 5 22.16 -1.85 45.06
CA LEU A 5 22.03 -0.40 45.06
C LEU A 5 20.79 -0.08 44.21
N LYS A 6 20.11 1.04 44.48
CA LYS A 6 18.92 1.57 43.77
C LYS A 6 19.03 1.69 42.22
N PHE A 7 20.06 1.12 41.61
CA PHE A 7 20.30 1.00 40.17
C PHE A 7 19.37 0.04 39.45
N GLU A 8 18.65 -0.87 40.10
CA GLU A 8 17.68 -1.74 39.41
C GLU A 8 16.60 -0.93 38.69
N GLY A 9 16.02 0.08 39.36
CA GLY A 9 15.02 0.96 38.74
C GLY A 9 15.59 1.78 37.57
N LEU A 10 16.83 2.25 37.70
CA LEU A 10 17.51 3.01 36.64
C LEU A 10 17.87 2.12 35.44
N LEU A 11 18.34 0.90 35.70
CA LEU A 11 18.65 -0.10 34.67
C LEU A 11 17.39 -0.53 33.93
N VAL A 12 16.29 -0.84 34.63
CA VAL A 12 15.02 -1.20 34.00
C VAL A 12 14.48 -0.04 33.16
N THR A 13 14.56 1.19 33.66
CA THR A 13 14.19 2.38 32.90
C THR A 13 15.02 2.52 31.63
N PHE A 14 16.35 2.37 31.74
CA PHE A 14 17.24 2.39 30.58
C PHE A 14 16.91 1.29 29.57
N LEU A 15 16.62 0.07 30.02
CA LEU A 15 16.23 -1.05 29.16
C LEU A 15 14.89 -0.79 28.45
N LYS A 16 13.91 -0.19 29.13
CA LYS A 16 12.62 0.20 28.53
C LYS A 16 12.81 1.18 27.37
N PHE A 17 13.53 2.27 27.60
CA PHE A 17 13.82 3.26 26.56
C PHE A 17 14.71 2.68 25.45
N GLY A 18 15.76 1.94 25.82
CA GLY A 18 16.67 1.28 24.88
C GLY A 18 15.95 0.29 23.96
N THR A 19 14.96 -0.43 24.47
CA THR A 19 14.14 -1.37 23.69
C THR A 19 13.28 -0.63 22.67
N ALA A 20 12.58 0.44 23.08
CA ALA A 20 11.78 1.25 22.16
C ALA A 20 12.64 1.88 21.05
N VAL A 21 13.80 2.46 21.41
CA VAL A 21 14.77 3.01 20.44
C VAL A 21 15.29 1.92 19.49
N SER A 22 15.65 0.75 20.02
CA SER A 22 16.21 -0.33 19.20
C SER A 22 15.17 -0.90 18.24
N ALA A 23 13.92 -1.07 18.68
CA ALA A 23 12.82 -1.48 17.81
C ALA A 23 12.57 -0.43 16.71
N ALA A 24 12.54 0.86 17.06
CA ALA A 24 12.38 1.97 16.11
C ALA A 24 13.50 2.00 15.08
N GLY A 25 14.74 1.93 15.55
CA GLY A 25 15.93 1.89 14.72
C GLY A 25 15.92 0.68 13.79
N PHE A 26 15.57 -0.52 14.29
CA PHE A 26 15.47 -1.73 13.49
C PHE A 26 14.47 -1.57 12.35
N TYR A 27 13.22 -1.21 12.64
CA TYR A 27 12.19 -1.08 11.62
C TYR A 27 12.52 0.04 10.65
N TRP A 28 12.87 1.23 11.13
CA TRP A 28 13.25 2.34 10.25
C TRP A 28 14.42 1.99 9.33
N PHE A 29 15.50 1.38 9.86
CA PHE A 29 16.64 0.94 9.05
C PHE A 29 16.25 -0.15 8.05
N PHE A 30 15.43 -1.11 8.47
CA PHE A 30 14.90 -2.16 7.59
C PHE A 30 14.15 -1.53 6.41
N TYR A 31 13.18 -0.65 6.67
CA TYR A 31 12.38 0.00 5.63
C TYR A 31 13.22 0.95 4.76
N ARG A 32 14.07 1.79 5.36
CA ARG A 32 14.97 2.71 4.64
C ARG A 32 15.83 1.97 3.62
N ASN A 33 16.54 0.93 4.07
CA ASN A 33 17.44 0.18 3.18
C ASN A 33 16.71 -0.66 2.14
N THR A 34 15.41 -0.88 2.30
CA THR A 34 14.63 -1.58 1.28
C THR A 34 14.09 -0.64 0.23
N TYR A 35 13.66 0.56 0.65
CA TYR A 35 12.66 1.31 -0.08
C TYR A 35 13.11 2.72 -0.46
N TYR A 36 14.17 3.25 0.17
CA TYR A 36 14.63 4.61 -0.06
C TYR A 36 16.15 4.66 -0.23
N HIS A 37 16.56 4.88 -1.48
CA HIS A 37 17.96 5.03 -1.87
C HIS A 37 18.48 6.49 -2.01
N PRO A 38 17.65 7.56 -2.02
CA PRO A 38 18.16 8.93 -1.97
C PRO A 38 18.66 9.35 -0.58
N ASN A 39 19.63 10.28 -0.54
CA ASN A 39 20.29 10.73 0.69
C ASN A 39 19.91 12.19 1.02
N ARG A 40 18.64 12.43 1.40
CA ARG A 40 18.17 13.76 1.83
C ARG A 40 17.92 13.78 3.33
N LYS A 41 18.96 14.04 4.12
CA LYS A 41 18.84 14.10 5.59
C LYS A 41 17.74 15.04 6.09
N SER A 42 17.53 16.18 5.42
CA SER A 42 16.45 17.12 5.76
C SER A 42 15.06 16.50 5.62
N PHE A 43 14.86 15.59 4.65
CA PHE A 43 13.59 14.88 4.46
C PHE A 43 13.33 13.91 5.61
N ASP A 44 14.36 13.18 6.04
CA ASP A 44 14.29 12.27 7.19
C ASP A 44 13.93 13.03 8.48
N PHE A 45 14.63 14.12 8.77
CA PHE A 45 14.34 14.96 9.93
C PHE A 45 12.94 15.56 9.88
N SER A 46 12.46 15.97 8.70
CA SER A 46 11.10 16.47 8.53
C SER A 46 10.06 15.40 8.85
N ALA A 47 10.27 14.16 8.38
CA ALA A 47 9.37 13.04 8.66
C ALA A 47 9.35 12.68 10.15
N ILE A 48 10.52 12.68 10.80
CA ILE A 48 10.63 12.44 12.26
C ILE A 48 9.87 13.51 13.04
N PHE A 49 10.09 14.78 12.73
CA PHE A 49 9.41 15.89 13.41
C PHE A 49 7.90 15.86 13.18
N CYS A 50 7.46 15.50 11.97
CA CYS A 50 6.04 15.28 11.69
C CYS A 50 5.46 14.12 12.51
N GLY A 51 6.23 13.06 12.78
CA GLY A 51 5.82 11.98 13.67
C GLY A 51 5.58 12.45 15.10
N ILE A 52 6.50 13.26 15.64
CA ILE A 52 6.37 13.87 16.97
C ILE A 52 5.15 14.81 17.03
N LEU A 53 4.99 15.68 16.03
CA LEU A 53 3.83 16.56 15.90
C LEU A 53 2.53 15.76 15.90
N THR A 54 2.50 14.65 15.16
CA THR A 54 1.33 13.78 15.05
C THR A 54 0.93 13.17 16.40
N VAL A 55 1.88 12.73 17.21
CA VAL A 55 1.60 12.24 18.58
C VAL A 55 0.99 13.36 19.42
N GLY A 56 1.56 14.57 19.37
CA GLY A 56 0.99 15.73 20.06
C GLY A 56 -0.46 16.04 19.65
N LEU A 57 -0.77 15.89 18.36
CA LEU A 57 -2.12 16.07 17.83
C LEU A 57 -3.09 14.92 18.19
N ALA A 58 -2.59 13.70 18.42
CA ALA A 58 -3.40 12.54 18.80
C ALA A 58 -3.76 12.54 20.31
N ILE A 59 -2.84 12.98 21.18
CA ILE A 59 -3.06 12.99 22.63
C ILE A 59 -4.26 13.87 23.04
N PHE A 60 -4.41 15.05 22.43
CA PHE A 60 -5.48 15.98 22.80
C PHE A 60 -6.89 15.38 22.62
N PRO A 61 -7.27 14.86 21.43
CA PRO A 61 -8.56 14.22 21.25
C PRO A 61 -8.71 12.92 22.06
N GLU A 62 -7.63 12.15 22.31
CA GLU A 62 -7.68 10.97 23.19
C GLU A 62 -8.10 11.33 24.63
N ILE A 63 -7.52 12.39 25.19
CA ILE A 63 -7.89 12.88 26.53
C ILE A 63 -9.37 13.29 26.57
N LEU A 64 -9.85 14.01 25.54
CA LEU A 64 -11.24 14.44 25.46
C LEU A 64 -12.21 13.28 25.24
N ALA A 65 -11.81 12.28 24.46
CA ALA A 65 -12.65 11.12 24.15
C ALA A 65 -12.79 10.17 25.35
N LYS A 66 -11.81 10.16 26.27
CA LYS A 66 -11.81 9.24 27.43
C LYS A 66 -13.10 9.28 28.26
N GLN A 67 -13.76 10.44 28.37
CA GLN A 67 -15.02 10.58 29.11
C GLN A 67 -16.24 9.98 28.40
N TYR A 68 -16.14 9.67 27.10
CA TYR A 68 -17.23 9.18 26.26
C TYR A 68 -17.05 7.72 25.80
N ILE A 69 -15.87 7.13 26.04
CA ILE A 69 -15.55 5.76 25.68
C ILE A 69 -15.86 4.85 26.87
N ASP A 70 -16.62 3.78 26.66
CA ASP A 70 -16.84 2.77 27.71
C ASP A 70 -15.52 2.05 28.03
N GLU A 71 -15.03 2.23 29.26
CA GLU A 71 -13.79 1.60 29.73
C GLU A 71 -13.85 0.06 29.73
N ASN A 72 -15.07 -0.50 29.79
CA ASN A 72 -15.30 -1.95 29.76
C ASN A 72 -15.38 -2.51 28.33
N SER A 73 -15.61 -1.66 27.33
CA SER A 73 -15.69 -2.07 25.92
C SER A 73 -14.31 -2.06 25.27
N TYR A 74 -13.72 -3.25 25.11
CA TYR A 74 -12.47 -3.40 24.35
C TYR A 74 -12.59 -2.89 22.91
N PHE A 75 -13.77 -3.02 22.31
CA PHE A 75 -14.02 -2.55 20.94
C PHE A 75 -13.96 -1.03 20.87
N GLU A 76 -14.69 -0.32 21.73
CA GLU A 76 -14.71 1.14 21.71
C GLU A 76 -13.32 1.71 21.99
N ARG A 77 -12.62 1.14 22.98
CA ARG A 77 -11.25 1.55 23.32
C ARG A 77 -10.26 1.33 22.17
N ALA A 78 -10.34 0.20 21.48
CA ALA A 78 -9.41 -0.12 20.39
C ALA A 78 -9.66 0.74 19.15
N PHE A 79 -10.92 0.84 18.71
CA PHE A 79 -11.27 1.48 17.46
C PHE A 79 -11.47 2.99 17.65
N TYR A 80 -12.40 3.41 18.49
CA TYR A 80 -12.76 4.83 18.64
C TYR A 80 -11.83 5.57 19.60
N GLY A 81 -11.39 4.93 20.68
CA GLY A 81 -10.57 5.55 21.72
C GLY A 81 -9.07 5.59 21.43
N SER A 82 -8.60 4.89 20.40
CA SER A 82 -7.18 4.86 20.00
C SER A 82 -7.04 4.93 18.48
N SER A 83 -7.43 3.88 17.75
CA SER A 83 -7.13 3.82 16.31
C SER A 83 -7.62 5.04 15.53
N LEU A 84 -8.88 5.45 15.69
CA LEU A 84 -9.41 6.61 14.97
C LEU A 84 -8.66 7.90 15.31
N LEU A 85 -8.38 8.11 16.60
CA LEU A 85 -7.78 9.34 17.14
C LEU A 85 -6.30 9.46 16.80
N GLU A 86 -5.63 8.33 16.58
CA GLU A 86 -4.23 8.32 16.15
C GLU A 86 -4.07 8.32 14.63
N GLU A 87 -5.01 7.75 13.87
CA GLU A 87 -4.91 7.61 12.42
C GLU A 87 -5.31 8.88 11.66
N ILE A 88 -6.30 9.63 12.16
CA ILE A 88 -6.70 10.92 11.56
C ILE A 88 -5.54 11.94 11.58
N PRO A 89 -4.87 12.21 12.72
CA PRO A 89 -3.74 13.14 12.76
C PRO A 89 -2.60 12.72 11.83
N LYS A 90 -2.27 11.42 11.75
CA LYS A 90 -1.22 10.91 10.84
C LYS A 90 -1.52 11.33 9.41
N LEU A 91 -2.74 11.05 8.94
CA LEU A 91 -3.17 11.39 7.59
C LEU A 91 -3.17 12.91 7.36
N VAL A 92 -3.69 13.70 8.31
CA VAL A 92 -3.75 15.17 8.21
C VAL A 92 -2.35 15.78 8.10
N VAL A 93 -1.40 15.34 8.92
CA VAL A 93 -0.01 15.84 8.88
C VAL A 93 0.67 15.49 7.56
N ILE A 94 0.47 14.27 7.04
CA ILE A 94 1.03 13.85 5.74
C ILE A 94 0.43 14.68 4.59
N LEU A 95 -0.89 14.89 4.59
CA LEU A 95 -1.56 15.77 3.61
C LEU A 95 -0.99 17.19 3.67
N TRP A 96 -0.93 17.77 4.87
CA TRP A 96 -0.39 19.11 5.08
C TRP A 96 1.05 19.25 4.56
N TYR A 97 1.93 18.30 4.91
CA TYR A 97 3.33 18.30 4.50
C TYR A 97 3.48 18.29 2.97
N PHE A 98 2.79 17.38 2.29
CA PHE A 98 2.93 17.23 0.83
C PHE A 98 2.15 18.25 0.00
N LYS A 99 1.19 18.99 0.59
CA LYS A 99 0.41 20.01 -0.13
C LYS A 99 1.30 21.00 -0.89
N GLY A 100 2.39 21.46 -0.25
CA GLY A 100 3.36 22.39 -0.84
C GLY A 100 4.52 21.73 -1.58
N LEU A 101 4.68 20.40 -1.46
CA LEU A 101 5.85 19.66 -1.95
C LEU A 101 5.50 18.61 -3.02
N LYS A 102 4.24 18.55 -3.43
CA LYS A 102 3.70 17.56 -4.38
C LYS A 102 4.40 17.52 -5.75
N THR A 103 5.08 18.60 -6.15
CA THR A 103 5.80 18.69 -7.43
C THR A 103 7.25 18.21 -7.35
N VAL A 104 7.75 17.94 -6.14
CA VAL A 104 9.18 17.63 -5.87
C VAL A 104 9.39 16.16 -5.51
N TYR A 105 8.34 15.50 -5.05
CA TYR A 105 8.43 14.14 -4.52
C TYR A 105 7.54 13.18 -5.29
N ASN A 106 8.02 11.95 -5.41
CA ASN A 106 7.33 10.85 -6.06
C ASN A 106 6.46 10.07 -5.06
N THR A 107 5.59 9.19 -5.57
CA THR A 107 4.74 8.33 -4.74
C THR A 107 5.54 7.45 -3.77
N SER A 108 6.71 6.94 -4.21
CA SER A 108 7.62 6.17 -3.36
C SER A 108 8.22 7.00 -2.22
N ASP A 109 8.50 8.28 -2.45
CA ASP A 109 9.01 9.19 -1.42
C ASP A 109 7.94 9.45 -0.36
N GLY A 110 6.68 9.58 -0.78
CA GLY A 110 5.53 9.64 0.11
C GLY A 110 5.43 8.43 1.03
N ILE A 111 5.54 7.21 0.48
CA ILE A 111 5.58 5.98 1.29
C ILE A 111 6.71 6.06 2.32
N TYR A 112 7.93 6.38 1.91
CA TYR A 112 9.07 6.43 2.82
C TYR A 112 8.93 7.49 3.92
N PHE A 113 8.40 8.66 3.58
CA PHE A 113 8.04 9.69 4.56
C PHE A 113 7.07 9.14 5.61
N GLY A 114 6.00 8.51 5.15
CA GLY A 114 5.00 7.88 6.01
C GLY A 114 5.57 6.79 6.92
N LEU A 115 6.47 5.95 6.39
CA LEU A 115 7.16 4.91 7.17
C LEU A 115 8.00 5.51 8.30
N THR A 116 8.75 6.58 8.00
CA THR A 116 9.61 7.27 8.97
C THR A 116 8.79 8.03 10.02
N LEU A 117 7.72 8.69 9.58
CA LEU A 117 6.74 9.34 10.45
C LEU A 117 6.12 8.33 11.42
N GLY A 118 5.65 7.19 10.90
CA GLY A 118 5.06 6.11 11.68
C GLY A 118 6.04 5.49 12.67
N ALA A 119 7.30 5.27 12.29
CA ALA A 119 8.33 4.78 13.21
C ALA A 119 8.60 5.77 14.36
N SER A 120 8.61 7.08 14.05
CA SER A 120 8.79 8.13 15.06
C SER A 120 7.58 8.27 15.98
N PHE A 121 6.37 8.14 15.42
CA PHE A 121 5.12 8.08 16.18
C PHE A 121 5.16 6.91 17.18
N GLY A 122 5.42 5.70 16.70
CA GLY A 122 5.49 4.51 17.53
C GLY A 122 6.59 4.57 18.59
N LEU A 123 7.75 5.16 18.27
CA LEU A 123 8.81 5.38 19.25
C LEU A 123 8.35 6.27 20.41
N LEU A 124 7.80 7.45 20.09
CA LEU A 124 7.38 8.41 21.09
C LEU A 124 6.19 7.87 21.91
N GLU A 125 5.27 7.17 21.27
CA GLU A 125 4.19 6.49 21.96
C GLU A 125 4.72 5.47 22.98
N ASN A 126 5.67 4.61 22.59
CA ASN A 126 6.30 3.67 23.53
C ASN A 126 7.07 4.39 24.66
N PHE A 127 7.62 5.58 24.42
CA PHE A 127 8.19 6.40 25.49
C PHE A 127 7.12 6.90 26.47
N LEU A 128 5.94 7.27 26.00
CA LEU A 128 4.81 7.67 26.87
C LEU A 128 4.30 6.48 27.71
N TYR A 129 4.35 5.26 27.18
CA TYR A 129 3.98 4.05 27.90
C TYR A 129 5.08 3.50 28.84
N ALA A 130 6.34 3.89 28.66
CA ALA A 130 7.46 3.35 29.44
C ALA A 130 7.35 3.57 30.97
N PRO A 131 6.84 4.72 31.47
CA PRO A 131 6.60 4.91 32.90
C PRO A 131 5.42 4.10 33.45
N ILE A 132 4.50 3.67 32.58
CA ILE A 132 3.21 3.05 32.96
C ILE A 132 3.32 1.52 32.94
N LEU A 133 4.01 0.96 31.95
CA LEU A 133 4.09 -0.49 31.73
C LEU A 133 5.36 -1.09 32.32
N ASP A 134 5.28 -2.33 32.79
CA ASP A 134 6.46 -3.15 33.10
C ASP A 134 7.28 -3.46 31.84
N PHE A 135 8.50 -3.97 32.05
CA PHE A 135 9.44 -4.23 30.96
C PHE A 135 8.89 -5.18 29.89
N TRP A 136 8.35 -6.34 30.28
CA TRP A 136 7.87 -7.35 29.32
C TRP A 136 6.68 -6.88 28.47
N PRO A 137 5.60 -6.30 29.04
CA PRO A 137 4.53 -5.73 28.22
C PRO A 137 5.00 -4.58 27.32
N LEU A 138 5.91 -3.71 27.80
CA LEU A 138 6.47 -2.65 26.96
C LEU A 138 7.31 -3.21 25.81
N PHE A 139 8.12 -4.24 26.06
CA PHE A 139 8.92 -4.87 25.02
C PHE A 139 8.01 -5.47 23.94
N LEU A 140 6.98 -6.23 24.35
CA LEU A 140 6.01 -6.79 23.42
C LEU A 140 5.31 -5.70 22.60
N ARG A 141 4.89 -4.61 23.26
CA ARG A 141 4.31 -3.44 22.58
C ARG A 141 5.30 -2.86 21.56
N ALA A 142 6.51 -2.54 21.98
CA ALA A 142 7.51 -1.89 21.13
C ALA A 142 7.81 -2.69 19.85
N VAL A 143 7.87 -4.02 19.93
CA VAL A 143 8.17 -4.83 18.74
C VAL A 143 6.96 -5.11 17.85
N THR A 144 5.73 -4.98 18.36
CA THR A 144 4.50 -5.27 17.62
C THR A 144 3.75 -4.02 17.14
N SER A 145 3.73 -2.94 17.92
CA SER A 145 3.03 -1.69 17.57
C SER A 145 3.81 -0.82 16.60
N LEU A 146 5.16 -0.81 16.66
CA LEU A 146 5.95 -0.05 15.70
C LEU A 146 5.66 -0.40 14.23
N PRO A 147 5.66 -1.70 13.84
CA PRO A 147 5.26 -2.10 12.50
C PRO A 147 3.92 -1.53 12.08
N ILE A 148 2.90 -1.58 12.95
CA ILE A 148 1.56 -1.13 12.58
C ILE A 148 1.57 0.37 12.26
N HIS A 149 2.21 1.19 13.09
CA HIS A 149 2.33 2.64 12.83
C HIS A 149 3.14 2.93 11.57
N THR A 150 4.24 2.20 11.35
CA THR A 150 5.04 2.31 10.14
C THR A 150 4.19 1.96 8.91
N PHE A 151 3.41 0.88 8.93
CA PHE A 151 2.58 0.45 7.79
C PHE A 151 1.48 1.45 7.48
N THR A 152 0.72 1.88 8.49
CA THR A 152 -0.36 2.84 8.27
C THR A 152 0.18 4.17 7.76
N GLY A 153 1.29 4.65 8.33
CA GLY A 153 2.01 5.82 7.83
C GLY A 153 2.41 5.69 6.36
N GLY A 154 3.04 4.57 5.97
CA GLY A 154 3.44 4.31 4.58
C GLY A 154 2.26 4.24 3.60
N ILE A 155 1.14 3.63 4.01
CA ILE A 155 -0.10 3.57 3.22
C ILE A 155 -0.67 4.97 2.99
N TYR A 156 -0.70 5.83 4.02
CA TYR A 156 -1.09 7.23 3.85
C TYR A 156 -0.14 8.01 2.96
N GLY A 157 1.16 7.76 3.07
CA GLY A 157 2.17 8.32 2.18
C GLY A 157 1.85 8.05 0.71
N PHE A 158 1.54 6.80 0.37
CA PHE A 158 1.08 6.42 -0.98
C PHE A 158 -0.20 7.15 -1.37
N ALA A 159 -1.23 7.08 -0.53
CA ALA A 159 -2.56 7.62 -0.84
C ALA A 159 -2.52 9.15 -1.06
N THR A 160 -1.78 9.87 -0.22
CA THR A 160 -1.58 11.32 -0.32
C THR A 160 -0.89 11.72 -1.62
N MET A 161 0.18 11.03 -2.00
CA MET A 161 0.88 11.34 -3.25
C MET A 161 0.01 11.00 -4.47
N GLN A 162 -0.70 9.88 -4.45
CA GLN A 162 -1.68 9.54 -5.49
C GLN A 162 -2.78 10.59 -5.62
N TYR A 163 -3.27 11.13 -4.51
CA TYR A 163 -4.25 12.21 -4.50
C TYR A 163 -3.69 13.48 -5.15
N TYR A 164 -2.48 13.91 -4.77
CA TYR A 164 -1.89 15.14 -5.30
C TYR A 164 -1.37 15.05 -6.73
N HIS A 165 -0.97 13.86 -7.19
CA HIS A 165 -0.50 13.62 -8.56
C HIS A 165 -1.62 13.26 -9.53
N SER A 166 -2.83 13.04 -9.02
CA SER A 166 -4.02 12.84 -9.83
C SER A 166 -4.50 14.17 -10.39
N ARG A 167 -5.10 14.13 -11.58
CA ARG A 167 -5.81 15.28 -12.11
C ARG A 167 -6.94 15.71 -11.17
N PRO A 168 -7.10 17.03 -10.89
CA PRO A 168 -8.18 17.51 -10.05
C PRO A 168 -9.55 17.04 -10.54
N SER A 169 -10.21 16.20 -9.75
CA SER A 169 -11.57 15.72 -9.99
C SER A 169 -12.34 15.57 -8.67
N SER A 170 -13.66 15.42 -8.75
CA SER A 170 -14.53 15.30 -7.58
C SER A 170 -14.34 14.02 -6.76
N PHE A 171 -13.59 13.03 -7.26
CA PHE A 171 -13.51 11.70 -6.63
C PHE A 171 -12.11 11.28 -6.16
N ASP A 172 -11.09 12.13 -6.31
CA ASP A 172 -9.72 11.78 -5.90
C ASP A 172 -9.57 11.55 -4.40
N PHE A 173 -10.41 12.24 -3.62
CA PHE A 173 -10.45 12.11 -2.17
C PHE A 173 -10.95 10.74 -1.68
N LEU A 174 -11.64 9.96 -2.52
CA LEU A 174 -12.06 8.60 -2.13
C LEU A 174 -10.87 7.69 -1.82
N GLY A 175 -9.74 7.86 -2.53
CA GLY A 175 -8.52 7.11 -2.24
C GLY A 175 -8.00 7.38 -0.83
N ILE A 176 -8.07 8.64 -0.40
CA ILE A 176 -7.73 9.05 0.97
C ILE A 176 -8.69 8.39 1.97
N LEU A 177 -10.00 8.47 1.74
CA LEU A 177 -10.99 7.86 2.64
C LEU A 177 -10.83 6.33 2.75
N TYR A 178 -10.58 5.64 1.65
CA TYR A 178 -10.33 4.20 1.68
C TYR A 178 -9.05 3.85 2.44
N SER A 179 -8.00 4.67 2.30
CA SER A 179 -6.77 4.48 3.09
C SER A 179 -7.02 4.70 4.58
N LEU A 180 -7.79 5.73 4.96
CA LEU A 180 -8.16 6.00 6.35
C LEU A 180 -8.97 4.84 6.92
N PHE A 181 -10.01 4.41 6.22
CA PHE A 181 -10.84 3.29 6.66
C PHE A 181 -10.03 1.98 6.78
N GLY A 182 -9.18 1.68 5.81
CA GLY A 182 -8.33 0.49 5.83
C GLY A 182 -7.33 0.50 6.98
N CYS A 183 -6.62 1.61 7.20
CA CYS A 183 -5.67 1.78 8.31
C CYS A 183 -6.37 1.80 9.67
N PHE A 184 -7.53 2.44 9.79
CA PHE A 184 -8.39 2.40 10.97
C PHE A 184 -8.78 0.96 11.34
N LEU A 185 -9.24 0.17 10.36
CA LEU A 185 -9.59 -1.22 10.62
C LEU A 185 -8.36 -2.06 11.00
N LEU A 186 -7.25 -1.88 10.28
CA LEU A 186 -6.02 -2.63 10.52
C LEU A 186 -5.46 -2.36 11.92
N HIS A 187 -5.33 -1.09 12.29
CA HIS A 187 -4.79 -0.66 13.57
C HIS A 187 -5.78 -0.91 14.72
N GLY A 188 -7.07 -0.63 14.54
CA GLY A 188 -8.10 -0.94 15.53
C GLY A 188 -8.18 -2.44 15.83
N THR A 189 -8.09 -3.30 14.81
CA THR A 189 -8.05 -4.77 15.01
C THR A 189 -6.81 -5.20 15.77
N PHE A 190 -5.65 -4.61 15.46
CA PHE A 190 -4.41 -4.85 16.21
C PHE A 190 -4.57 -4.48 17.70
N ASN A 191 -5.07 -3.29 18.00
CA ASN A 191 -5.30 -2.85 19.38
C ASN A 191 -6.36 -3.70 20.09
N TYR A 192 -7.41 -4.11 19.39
CA TYR A 192 -8.45 -4.97 19.94
C TYR A 192 -7.89 -6.33 20.37
N ILE A 193 -7.04 -6.97 19.54
CA ILE A 193 -6.38 -8.23 19.88
C ILE A 193 -5.47 -8.07 21.11
N LEU A 194 -4.73 -6.97 21.21
CA LEU A 194 -3.90 -6.68 22.38
C LEU A 194 -4.74 -6.48 23.66
N LEU A 195 -5.90 -5.83 23.56
CA LEU A 195 -6.77 -5.56 24.71
C LEU A 195 -7.50 -6.81 25.22
N ILE A 196 -8.05 -7.65 24.32
CA ILE A 196 -8.70 -8.91 24.72
C ILE A 196 -7.69 -9.93 25.25
N ASN A 197 -6.43 -9.87 24.79
CA ASN A 197 -5.31 -10.69 25.24
C ASN A 197 -5.60 -12.22 25.13
N GLY A 198 -4.75 -13.06 25.73
CA GLY A 198 -4.93 -14.51 25.78
C GLY A 198 -4.68 -15.20 24.44
N ASN A 199 -5.53 -16.18 24.09
CA ASN A 199 -5.33 -17.03 22.90
C ASN A 199 -5.40 -16.26 21.58
N PHE A 200 -6.08 -15.11 21.55
CA PHE A 200 -6.20 -14.29 20.34
C PHE A 200 -4.88 -13.64 19.92
N MET A 201 -3.87 -13.59 20.79
CA MET A 201 -2.54 -13.06 20.47
C MET A 201 -1.89 -13.77 19.27
N ILE A 202 -2.24 -15.05 19.02
CA ILE A 202 -1.78 -15.81 17.85
C ILE A 202 -2.20 -15.18 16.51
N LEU A 203 -3.19 -14.29 16.51
CA LEU A 203 -3.66 -13.58 15.32
C LEU A 203 -2.79 -12.36 14.96
N LEU A 204 -1.96 -11.86 15.88
CA LEU A 204 -1.13 -10.67 15.64
C LEU A 204 -0.22 -10.78 14.40
N PRO A 205 0.50 -11.90 14.15
CA PRO A 205 1.34 -12.02 12.95
C PRO A 205 0.55 -11.92 11.66
N PHE A 206 -0.71 -12.36 11.64
CA PHE A 206 -1.55 -12.28 10.44
C PHE A 206 -1.98 -10.84 10.16
N ILE A 207 -2.32 -10.07 11.20
CA ILE A 207 -2.62 -8.64 11.06
C ILE A 207 -1.38 -7.87 10.59
N LEU A 208 -0.22 -8.12 11.21
CA LEU A 208 1.04 -7.51 10.79
C LEU A 208 1.43 -7.90 9.36
N ALA A 209 1.28 -9.18 9.00
CA ALA A 209 1.52 -9.66 7.64
C ALA A 209 0.59 -9.00 6.62
N ALA A 210 -0.70 -8.86 6.94
CA ALA A 210 -1.65 -8.17 6.08
C ALA A 210 -1.21 -6.72 5.81
N GLY A 211 -0.87 -5.96 6.86
CA GLY A 211 -0.35 -4.60 6.72
C GLY A 211 0.93 -4.52 5.88
N PHE A 212 1.87 -5.44 6.13
CA PHE A 212 3.13 -5.52 5.40
C PHE A 212 2.95 -5.86 3.92
N PHE A 213 2.12 -6.85 3.58
CA PHE A 213 1.89 -7.22 2.18
C PHE A 213 1.13 -6.13 1.41
N VAL A 214 0.21 -5.42 2.06
CA VAL A 214 -0.42 -4.23 1.47
C VAL A 214 0.63 -3.17 1.16
N LEU A 215 1.49 -2.83 2.13
CA LEU A 215 2.56 -1.86 1.94
C LEU A 215 3.53 -2.27 0.82
N GLU A 216 3.98 -3.53 0.82
CA GLU A 216 4.90 -4.10 -0.18
C GLU A 216 4.28 -4.06 -1.58
N TYR A 217 2.98 -4.32 -1.69
CA TYR A 217 2.23 -4.16 -2.95
C TYR A 217 2.17 -2.70 -3.40
N LEU A 218 1.76 -1.77 -2.52
CA LEU A 218 1.64 -0.34 -2.85
C LEU A 218 2.98 0.25 -3.31
N LEU A 219 4.05 -0.14 -2.63
CA LEU A 219 5.40 0.24 -3.04
C LEU A 219 5.75 -0.32 -4.42
N THR A 220 5.49 -1.60 -4.67
CA THR A 220 5.76 -2.22 -5.98
C THR A 220 5.03 -1.48 -7.10
N ILE A 221 3.79 -1.04 -6.83
CA ILE A 221 3.04 -0.19 -7.76
C ILE A 221 3.70 1.18 -7.91
N SER A 222 4.14 1.81 -6.82
CA SER A 222 4.80 3.13 -6.86
C SER A 222 6.06 3.16 -7.72
N GLN A 223 6.81 2.04 -7.80
CA GLN A 223 8.01 1.91 -8.62
C GLN A 223 7.72 1.86 -10.14
N ASN A 224 6.46 1.66 -10.52
CA ASN A 224 6.02 1.63 -11.91
C ASN A 224 5.38 2.94 -12.37
N ILE A 225 5.31 3.95 -11.50
CA ILE A 225 4.85 5.29 -11.83
C ILE A 225 6.06 6.09 -12.30
N LEU A 226 5.91 6.85 -13.39
CA LEU A 226 6.97 7.75 -13.85
C LEU A 226 7.26 8.83 -12.80
N PRO A 227 8.51 9.31 -12.71
CA PRO A 227 8.82 10.45 -11.86
C PRO A 227 7.94 11.66 -12.18
N ILE A 228 7.52 12.40 -11.16
CA ILE A 228 6.59 13.51 -11.29
C ILE A 228 7.15 14.61 -12.20
N GLU A 229 8.47 14.81 -12.19
CA GLU A 229 9.16 15.78 -13.05
C GLU A 229 8.98 15.42 -14.53
N VAL A 230 9.03 14.11 -14.85
CA VAL A 230 8.82 13.60 -16.21
C VAL A 230 7.36 13.77 -16.61
N LEU A 231 6.42 13.42 -15.72
CA LEU A 231 4.99 13.59 -15.96
C LEU A 231 4.64 15.07 -16.23
N GLN A 232 5.18 15.99 -15.45
CA GLN A 232 5.00 17.43 -15.62
C GLN A 232 5.60 17.93 -16.94
N ALA A 233 6.81 17.47 -17.29
CA ALA A 233 7.47 17.86 -18.54
C ALA A 233 6.66 17.46 -19.78
N ILE A 234 5.92 16.35 -19.72
CA ILE A 234 5.06 15.89 -20.82
C ILE A 234 3.58 16.29 -20.66
N GLY A 235 3.24 17.11 -19.65
CA GLY A 235 1.88 17.61 -19.42
C GLY A 235 0.86 16.56 -18.98
N LEU A 236 1.31 15.47 -18.35
CA LEU A 236 0.46 14.37 -17.89
C LEU A 236 0.31 14.36 -16.37
N PHE A 237 -0.86 13.91 -15.90
CA PHE A 237 -1.05 13.50 -14.51
C PHE A 237 -0.83 11.98 -14.34
N SER A 238 -0.70 11.52 -13.10
CA SER A 238 -0.46 10.10 -12.79
C SER A 238 -1.58 9.18 -13.30
N ASP A 239 -2.83 9.63 -13.21
CA ASP A 239 -4.01 8.95 -13.73
C ASP A 239 -4.04 8.89 -15.26
N ASP A 240 -3.64 9.97 -15.94
CA ASP A 240 -3.52 10.01 -17.41
C ASP A 240 -2.49 8.95 -17.86
N TYR A 241 -1.31 8.95 -17.22
CA TYR A 241 -0.26 7.96 -17.48
C TYR A 241 -0.72 6.52 -17.23
N GLN A 242 -1.49 6.28 -16.17
CA GLN A 242 -2.01 4.94 -15.88
C GLN A 242 -2.97 4.42 -16.96
N VAL A 243 -3.70 5.30 -17.63
CA VAL A 243 -4.59 4.92 -18.74
C VAL A 243 -3.76 4.60 -19.98
N ILE A 244 -2.78 5.43 -20.33
CA ILE A 244 -1.83 5.20 -21.43
C ILE A 244 -1.05 3.89 -21.23
N SER A 245 -0.47 3.70 -20.05
CA SER A 245 0.30 2.51 -19.68
C SER A 245 -0.55 1.24 -19.79
N ARG A 246 -1.82 1.30 -19.36
CA ARG A 246 -2.76 0.18 -19.52
C ARG A 246 -3.05 -0.11 -20.99
N PHE A 247 -3.32 0.91 -21.80
CA PHE A 247 -3.56 0.75 -23.23
C PHE A 247 -2.35 0.10 -23.92
N THR A 248 -1.16 0.64 -23.70
CA THR A 248 0.10 0.17 -24.31
C THR A 248 0.37 -1.29 -23.96
N ARG A 249 0.13 -1.69 -22.70
CA ARG A 249 0.23 -3.10 -22.29
C ARG A 249 -0.75 -4.00 -23.04
N TYR A 250 -2.01 -3.58 -23.17
CA TYR A 250 -3.02 -4.38 -23.87
C TYR A 250 -2.71 -4.52 -25.36
N ASP A 251 -2.25 -3.44 -25.97
CA ASP A 251 -1.87 -3.43 -27.38
C ASP A 251 -0.67 -4.34 -27.64
N SER A 252 0.39 -4.22 -26.85
CA SER A 252 1.57 -5.09 -26.90
C SER A 252 1.24 -6.56 -26.67
N TRP A 253 0.38 -6.85 -25.68
CA TRP A 253 -0.12 -8.21 -25.44
C TRP A 253 -0.90 -8.76 -26.65
N MET A 254 -1.71 -7.94 -27.30
CA MET A 254 -2.47 -8.36 -28.47
C MET A 254 -1.57 -8.65 -29.67
N ARG A 255 -0.66 -7.74 -30.00
CA ARG A 255 0.32 -7.93 -31.09
C ARG A 255 1.14 -9.20 -30.88
N SER A 256 1.63 -9.41 -29.66
CA SER A 256 2.38 -10.62 -29.31
C SER A 256 1.52 -11.89 -29.38
N SER A 257 0.25 -11.83 -28.96
CA SER A 257 -0.68 -12.98 -29.04
C SER A 257 -1.00 -13.40 -30.48
N GLN A 258 -0.99 -12.46 -31.43
CA GLN A 258 -1.20 -12.72 -32.85
C GLN A 258 0.08 -13.25 -33.52
N SER A 259 1.26 -12.86 -33.04
CA SER A 259 2.54 -13.35 -33.57
C SER A 259 2.86 -14.76 -33.02
N ARG A 260 2.61 -15.80 -33.83
CA ARG A 260 2.90 -17.21 -33.46
C ARG A 260 4.37 -17.51 -33.12
N ASN A 261 5.31 -16.61 -33.47
CA ASN A 261 6.76 -16.85 -33.37
C ASN A 261 7.46 -16.09 -32.23
N GLN A 262 6.78 -15.20 -31.48
CA GLN A 262 7.40 -14.55 -30.32
C GLN A 262 7.16 -15.38 -29.04
N LYS A 263 8.18 -16.11 -28.60
CA LYS A 263 8.26 -16.61 -27.23
C LYS A 263 8.57 -15.41 -26.31
N VAL A 264 7.56 -14.91 -25.61
CA VAL A 264 7.75 -13.89 -24.57
C VAL A 264 8.25 -14.59 -23.31
N ASP A 265 9.40 -14.17 -22.78
CA ASP A 265 9.93 -14.73 -21.54
C ASP A 265 8.93 -14.55 -20.38
N PRO A 266 8.68 -15.60 -19.56
CA PRO A 266 7.76 -15.49 -18.45
C PRO A 266 8.35 -14.58 -17.38
N ILE A 267 7.72 -13.44 -17.16
CA ILE A 267 8.04 -12.56 -16.04
C ILE A 267 7.32 -13.09 -14.80
N PRO A 268 8.03 -13.55 -13.75
CA PRO A 268 7.38 -14.08 -12.57
C PRO A 268 6.82 -12.95 -11.70
N LEU A 269 5.68 -13.20 -11.03
CA LEU A 269 5.08 -12.32 -10.05
C LEU A 269 6.00 -12.10 -8.84
N PHE A 270 6.62 -13.17 -8.38
CA PHE A 270 7.54 -13.15 -7.25
C PHE A 270 8.98 -13.18 -7.73
N ARG A 271 9.83 -12.37 -7.10
CA ARG A 271 11.28 -12.45 -7.25
C ARG A 271 11.78 -13.73 -6.60
N GLN A 272 12.89 -14.25 -7.11
CA GLN A 272 13.56 -15.38 -6.48
C GLN A 272 14.07 -14.97 -5.10
N LEU A 273 13.82 -15.82 -4.11
CA LEU A 273 14.32 -15.64 -2.75
C LEU A 273 15.82 -15.87 -2.73
N SER A 274 16.57 -14.98 -2.07
CA SER A 274 18.00 -15.19 -1.90
C SER A 274 18.26 -16.30 -0.88
N LYS A 275 19.29 -17.14 -1.14
CA LYS A 275 19.67 -18.22 -0.21
C LYS A 275 19.93 -17.70 1.20
N GLY A 276 20.50 -16.50 1.34
CA GLY A 276 20.72 -15.84 2.63
C GLY A 276 19.43 -15.51 3.37
N LYS A 277 18.39 -14.99 2.68
CA LYS A 277 17.08 -14.74 3.31
C LYS A 277 16.44 -16.05 3.80
N ILE A 278 16.47 -17.09 2.96
CA ILE A 278 15.93 -18.41 3.32
C ILE A 278 16.64 -18.95 4.57
N PHE A 279 17.97 -18.91 4.60
CA PHE A 279 18.77 -19.38 5.73
C PHE A 279 18.43 -18.66 7.04
N VAL A 280 18.36 -17.31 7.02
CA VAL A 280 17.99 -16.51 8.19
C VAL A 280 16.56 -16.83 8.65
N SER A 281 15.61 -16.94 7.72
CA SER A 281 14.22 -17.26 8.03
C SER A 281 14.03 -18.65 8.62
N VAL A 282 14.80 -19.65 8.18
CA VAL A 282 14.82 -21.00 8.79
C VAL A 282 15.29 -20.90 10.25
N PHE A 283 16.37 -20.17 10.51
CA PHE A 283 16.88 -20.00 11.88
C PHE A 283 15.86 -19.29 12.79
N LEU A 284 15.21 -18.24 12.28
CA LEU A 284 14.16 -17.51 13.01
C LEU A 284 12.88 -18.33 13.27
N PHE A 285 12.68 -19.44 12.55
CA PHE A 285 11.57 -20.37 12.78
C PHE A 285 11.95 -21.51 13.74
N LEU A 286 13.21 -21.97 13.67
CA LEU A 286 13.73 -23.03 14.55
C LEU A 286 13.81 -22.60 16.01
N ILE A 287 14.21 -21.35 16.28
CA ILE A 287 14.33 -20.82 17.65
C ILE A 287 12.97 -20.87 18.40
N PRO A 288 11.87 -20.30 17.87
CA PRO A 288 10.54 -20.46 18.45
C PRO A 288 10.13 -21.90 18.70
N SER A 289 10.41 -22.79 17.74
CA SER A 289 10.03 -24.19 17.84
C SER A 289 10.72 -24.88 19.01
N LEU A 290 12.01 -24.59 19.22
CA LEU A 290 12.78 -25.06 20.37
C LEU A 290 12.27 -24.46 21.68
N LEU A 291 12.04 -23.14 21.72
CA LEU A 291 11.54 -22.45 22.92
C LEU A 291 10.13 -22.92 23.30
N TYR A 292 9.28 -23.21 22.31
CA TYR A 292 7.96 -23.78 22.53
C TYR A 292 8.04 -25.20 23.08
N SER A 293 8.96 -26.03 22.57
CA SER A 293 9.20 -27.37 23.12
C SER A 293 9.67 -27.30 24.58
N ILE A 294 10.56 -26.37 24.92
CA ILE A 294 10.97 -26.15 26.32
C ILE A 294 9.77 -25.70 27.17
N TYR A 295 8.93 -24.79 26.66
CA TYR A 295 7.72 -24.32 27.34
C TYR A 295 6.73 -25.45 27.64
N LEU A 296 6.48 -26.34 26.67
CA LEU A 296 5.58 -27.47 26.87
C LEU A 296 6.08 -28.46 27.94
N ASN A 297 7.39 -28.66 28.02
CA ASN A 297 7.99 -29.60 28.98
C ASN A 297 8.21 -28.99 30.37
N PHE A 298 8.43 -27.68 30.47
CA PHE A 298 8.77 -27.00 31.73
C PHE A 298 8.08 -25.63 31.88
N PRO A 299 6.73 -25.56 31.88
CA PRO A 299 6.02 -24.30 31.89
C PRO A 299 6.31 -23.45 33.13
N GLU A 300 6.51 -24.08 34.29
CA GLU A 300 6.75 -23.38 35.57
C GLU A 300 8.16 -22.76 35.68
N LYS A 301 9.13 -23.23 34.88
CA LYS A 301 10.51 -22.70 34.94
C LYS A 301 10.66 -21.36 34.22
N ILE A 302 9.76 -21.04 33.29
CA ILE A 302 9.87 -19.85 32.44
C ILE A 302 9.63 -18.54 33.21
N PRO A 303 8.55 -18.40 34.01
CA PRO A 303 8.38 -17.23 34.86
C PRO A 303 9.50 -17.06 35.90
N LEU A 304 10.07 -18.18 36.38
CA LEU A 304 11.19 -18.17 37.33
C LEU A 304 12.49 -17.66 36.68
N LEU A 305 12.79 -18.08 35.45
CA LEU A 305 14.02 -17.70 34.72
C LEU A 305 13.97 -16.29 34.13
N LEU A 306 12.79 -15.83 33.71
CA LEU A 306 12.60 -14.54 33.04
C LEU A 306 11.95 -13.48 33.96
N GLY A 307 12.01 -13.66 35.28
CA GLY A 307 11.61 -12.63 36.25
C GLY A 307 10.16 -12.18 36.12
N GLY A 308 9.21 -13.11 36.22
CA GLY A 308 7.78 -12.79 36.30
C GLY A 308 7.09 -12.47 34.97
N ILE A 309 7.69 -12.85 33.83
CA ILE A 309 7.03 -12.75 32.51
C ILE A 309 5.69 -13.50 32.50
N ARG A 310 4.64 -12.88 31.99
CA ARG A 310 3.34 -13.55 31.80
C ARG A 310 3.42 -14.51 30.62
N THR A 311 2.64 -15.58 30.65
CA THR A 311 2.59 -16.57 29.56
C THR A 311 2.28 -15.93 28.20
N SER A 312 1.35 -14.97 28.14
CA SER A 312 1.02 -14.29 26.87
C SER A 312 2.17 -13.42 26.35
N GLU A 313 2.97 -12.82 27.23
CA GLU A 313 4.16 -12.04 26.86
C GLU A 313 5.26 -12.95 26.34
N PHE A 314 5.46 -14.09 26.97
CA PHE A 314 6.42 -15.09 26.52
C PHE A 314 6.06 -15.60 25.12
N ILE A 315 4.81 -16.00 24.91
CA ILE A 315 4.32 -16.45 23.60
C ILE A 315 4.47 -15.33 22.56
N GLY A 316 4.09 -14.10 22.92
CA GLY A 316 4.24 -12.92 22.06
C GLY A 316 5.68 -12.64 21.61
N LEU A 317 6.61 -12.60 22.55
CA LEU A 317 8.00 -12.19 22.30
C LEU A 317 8.88 -13.30 21.72
N PHE A 318 8.67 -14.54 22.15
CA PHE A 318 9.61 -15.63 21.84
C PHE A 318 9.07 -16.61 20.80
N LEU A 319 7.76 -16.62 20.55
CA LEU A 319 7.15 -17.47 19.52
C LEU A 319 6.64 -16.64 18.35
N ILE A 320 5.74 -15.70 18.62
CA ILE A 320 5.04 -14.89 17.62
C ILE A 320 6.00 -13.92 16.93
N TYR A 321 6.78 -13.18 17.70
CA TYR A 321 7.66 -12.13 17.16
C TYR A 321 8.77 -12.67 16.23
N PRO A 322 9.48 -13.77 16.52
CA PRO A 322 10.47 -14.30 15.58
C PRO A 322 9.83 -14.89 14.31
N ILE A 323 8.63 -15.48 14.39
CA ILE A 323 7.85 -15.87 13.20
C ILE A 323 7.55 -14.63 12.36
N TRP A 324 7.12 -13.54 12.98
CA TRP A 324 6.89 -12.28 12.31
C TRP A 324 8.17 -11.72 11.62
N LEU A 325 9.31 -11.74 12.31
CA LEU A 325 10.60 -11.36 11.72
C LEU A 325 10.98 -12.26 10.54
N SER A 326 10.67 -13.55 10.61
CA SER A 326 10.89 -14.50 9.52
C SER A 326 10.08 -14.11 8.27
N VAL A 327 8.80 -13.78 8.45
CA VAL A 327 7.92 -13.27 7.38
C VAL A 327 8.50 -11.98 6.79
N LEU A 328 8.86 -11.01 7.63
CA LEU A 328 9.43 -9.74 7.16
C LEU A 328 10.69 -9.95 6.32
N ILE A 329 11.67 -10.70 6.81
CA ILE A 329 12.96 -10.88 6.12
C ILE A 329 12.80 -11.69 4.83
N LEU A 330 11.96 -12.74 4.85
CA LEU A 330 11.75 -13.60 3.70
C LEU A 330 11.04 -12.86 2.56
N PHE A 331 9.96 -12.16 2.89
CA PHE A 331 9.05 -11.57 1.91
C PHE A 331 9.35 -10.10 1.58
N ARG A 332 10.33 -9.48 2.21
CA ARG A 332 10.81 -8.14 1.84
C ARG A 332 11.23 -8.08 0.37
N GLY A 333 10.62 -7.19 -0.41
CA GLY A 333 10.97 -7.02 -1.82
C GLY A 333 10.49 -8.17 -2.71
N ILE A 334 9.55 -9.01 -2.26
CA ILE A 334 9.16 -10.25 -2.95
C ILE A 334 8.43 -10.00 -4.26
N PHE A 335 7.60 -8.96 -4.34
CA PHE A 335 6.89 -8.67 -5.58
C PHE A 335 7.85 -8.12 -6.63
N ASN A 336 7.68 -8.58 -7.87
CA ASN A 336 8.46 -8.11 -9.01
C ASN A 336 7.77 -6.91 -9.68
N PRO A 337 8.31 -5.69 -9.61
CA PRO A 337 7.70 -4.51 -10.24
C PRO A 337 7.53 -4.68 -11.75
N LYS A 338 8.47 -5.37 -12.41
CA LYS A 338 8.40 -5.65 -13.86
C LYS A 338 7.14 -6.43 -14.23
N PHE A 339 6.67 -7.32 -13.35
CA PHE A 339 5.43 -8.06 -13.55
C PHE A 339 4.26 -7.09 -13.72
N PHE A 340 4.10 -6.13 -12.82
CA PHE A 340 3.00 -5.15 -12.88
C PHE A 340 3.16 -4.11 -14.00
N ARG A 341 4.39 -3.87 -14.45
CA ARG A 341 4.70 -2.95 -15.55
C ARG A 341 4.38 -3.54 -16.92
N GLU A 342 4.68 -4.81 -17.12
CA GLU A 342 4.70 -5.44 -18.44
C GLU A 342 3.54 -6.43 -18.64
N ARG A 343 3.05 -7.07 -17.56
CA ARG A 343 1.97 -8.06 -17.68
C ARG A 343 0.59 -7.43 -17.66
N VAL A 344 -0.27 -8.04 -18.46
CA VAL A 344 -1.70 -7.80 -18.46
C VAL A 344 -2.35 -8.73 -17.43
N LEU A 345 -2.84 -8.17 -16.32
CA LEU A 345 -3.49 -8.95 -15.25
C LEU A 345 -4.94 -9.34 -15.55
N LYS A 346 -5.53 -8.78 -16.61
CA LYS A 346 -6.95 -8.94 -16.95
C LYS A 346 -7.11 -8.91 -18.45
N ILE A 347 -7.84 -9.84 -19.04
CA ILE A 347 -8.10 -9.83 -20.49
C ILE A 347 -8.77 -8.50 -20.89
N PRO A 348 -8.27 -7.79 -21.92
CA PRO A 348 -8.88 -6.54 -22.39
C PRO A 348 -10.28 -6.81 -22.94
N LEU A 349 -11.19 -5.86 -22.72
CA LEU A 349 -12.47 -5.85 -23.40
C LEU A 349 -12.34 -4.86 -24.57
N PHE A 350 -12.62 -5.31 -25.78
CA PHE A 350 -12.66 -4.45 -26.94
C PHE A 350 -13.88 -3.54 -26.87
N ILE A 351 -13.62 -2.24 -26.90
CA ILE A 351 -14.67 -1.22 -26.86
C ILE A 351 -14.46 -0.38 -28.11
N ALA A 352 -15.40 -0.47 -29.05
CA ALA A 352 -15.39 0.44 -30.19
C ALA A 352 -15.88 1.82 -29.74
N VAL A 353 -15.21 2.85 -30.24
CA VAL A 353 -15.42 4.24 -29.84
C VAL A 353 -15.59 5.07 -31.10
N ALA A 354 -16.68 5.82 -31.20
CA ALA A 354 -16.84 6.90 -32.17
C ALA A 354 -16.69 8.22 -31.43
N ILE A 355 -15.82 9.10 -31.94
CA ILE A 355 -15.50 10.40 -31.34
C ILE A 355 -15.90 11.46 -32.35
N VAL A 356 -16.83 12.32 -31.97
CA VAL A 356 -17.31 13.42 -32.82
C VAL A 356 -16.81 14.74 -32.25
N GLN A 357 -16.04 15.47 -33.07
CA GLN A 357 -15.56 16.83 -32.79
C GLN A 357 -15.97 17.72 -33.95
N GLU A 358 -16.86 18.67 -33.69
CA GLU A 358 -17.46 19.54 -34.71
C GLU A 358 -18.12 18.70 -35.83
N GLU A 359 -17.61 18.80 -37.07
CA GLU A 359 -18.09 18.05 -38.23
C GLU A 359 -17.26 16.79 -38.52
N LYS A 360 -16.23 16.49 -37.72
CA LYS A 360 -15.34 15.34 -37.92
C LYS A 360 -15.71 14.19 -36.99
N GLU A 361 -15.83 13.00 -37.57
CA GLU A 361 -16.05 11.76 -36.85
C GLU A 361 -14.81 10.86 -36.96
N TYR A 362 -14.32 10.40 -35.81
CA TYR A 362 -13.18 9.50 -35.69
C TYR A 362 -13.65 8.18 -35.11
N HIS A 363 -13.45 7.09 -35.85
CA HIS A 363 -13.70 5.74 -35.36
C HIS A 363 -12.42 5.12 -34.83
N SER A 364 -12.48 4.61 -33.61
CA SER A 364 -11.33 4.07 -32.91
C SER A 364 -11.76 3.00 -31.89
N LEU A 365 -10.83 2.63 -31.02
CA LEU A 365 -10.96 1.58 -30.04
C LEU A 365 -10.31 1.99 -28.72
N ALA A 366 -10.94 1.55 -27.63
CA ALA A 366 -10.40 1.67 -26.29
C ALA A 366 -10.31 0.28 -25.64
N TYR A 367 -9.15 -0.03 -25.07
CA TYR A 367 -8.99 -1.27 -24.29
C TYR A 367 -9.32 -1.11 -22.81
N SER A 368 -9.32 0.15 -22.33
CA SER A 368 -9.51 0.48 -20.92
C SER A 368 -10.25 1.79 -20.75
N LEU A 369 -11.31 1.76 -19.94
CA LEU A 369 -11.95 2.96 -19.41
C LEU A 369 -11.59 3.09 -17.92
N SER A 370 -11.27 4.29 -17.49
CA SER A 370 -11.25 4.63 -16.06
C SER A 370 -12.52 5.41 -15.71
N ARG A 371 -12.71 5.74 -14.43
CA ARG A 371 -13.79 6.64 -14.01
C ARG A 371 -13.58 8.07 -14.54
N LYS A 372 -12.34 8.42 -14.86
CA LYS A 372 -11.92 9.76 -15.26
C LYS A 372 -11.86 9.93 -16.77
N GLY A 373 -11.53 8.87 -17.49
CA GLY A 373 -11.18 8.99 -18.89
C GLY A 373 -10.69 7.70 -19.52
N PHE A 374 -10.27 7.81 -20.77
CA PHE A 374 -9.79 6.71 -21.58
C PHE A 374 -8.69 7.19 -22.53
N TYR A 375 -7.96 6.25 -23.12
CA TYR A 375 -6.99 6.52 -24.18
C TYR A 375 -7.45 5.79 -25.44
N SER A 376 -7.34 6.47 -26.57
CA SER A 376 -7.73 5.94 -27.88
C SER A 376 -6.74 6.41 -28.94
N PRO A 377 -6.34 5.56 -29.89
CA PRO A 377 -5.64 5.99 -31.09
C PRO A 377 -6.50 6.97 -31.88
N VAL A 378 -5.94 8.07 -32.33
CA VAL A 378 -6.67 9.10 -33.09
C VAL A 378 -5.73 9.81 -34.06
N GLU A 379 -6.30 10.44 -35.08
CA GLU A 379 -5.54 11.21 -36.06
C GLU A 379 -4.89 12.46 -35.44
N LYS A 380 -3.83 12.94 -36.10
CA LYS A 380 -3.03 14.09 -35.64
C LYS A 380 -3.81 15.42 -35.60
N THR A 381 -4.96 15.50 -36.24
CA THR A 381 -5.76 16.74 -36.39
C THR A 381 -6.78 16.98 -35.29
N LEU A 382 -6.77 16.20 -34.21
CA LEU A 382 -7.69 16.39 -33.09
C LEU A 382 -7.33 17.66 -32.32
N ASN A 383 -8.31 18.53 -32.05
CA ASN A 383 -8.08 19.73 -31.24
C ASN A 383 -8.15 19.40 -29.75
N ILE A 384 -7.11 19.76 -28.98
CA ILE A 384 -7.06 19.60 -27.53
C ILE A 384 -7.93 20.67 -26.85
N GLY A 385 -8.64 20.30 -25.79
CA GLY A 385 -9.41 21.22 -24.94
C GLY A 385 -10.87 21.41 -25.35
N ASP A 386 -11.20 21.14 -26.61
CA ASP A 386 -12.57 21.22 -27.09
C ASP A 386 -13.41 20.03 -26.63
N ARG A 387 -14.68 20.28 -26.35
CA ARG A 387 -15.61 19.22 -25.97
C ARG A 387 -15.89 18.31 -27.17
N VAL A 388 -15.81 17.01 -26.94
CA VAL A 388 -16.14 15.98 -27.92
C VAL A 388 -17.27 15.10 -27.40
N TYR A 389 -18.12 14.64 -28.29
CA TYR A 389 -19.13 13.64 -27.99
C TYR A 389 -18.59 12.26 -28.34
N VAL A 390 -18.70 11.34 -27.40
CA VAL A 390 -18.14 10.00 -27.54
C VAL A 390 -19.26 8.98 -27.43
N THR A 391 -19.34 8.11 -28.42
CA THR A 391 -20.22 6.94 -28.41
C THR A 391 -19.41 5.68 -28.17
N PHE A 392 -19.81 4.88 -27.20
CA PHE A 392 -19.16 3.61 -26.86
C PHE A 392 -20.05 2.43 -27.22
N TYR A 393 -19.48 1.44 -27.91
CA TYR A 393 -20.11 0.15 -28.17
C TYR A 393 -19.42 -0.94 -27.35
N VAL A 394 -20.15 -1.54 -26.41
CA VAL A 394 -19.62 -2.54 -25.48
C VAL A 394 -20.53 -3.76 -25.44
N ALA A 395 -20.07 -4.86 -26.01
CA ALA A 395 -20.76 -6.16 -26.03
C ALA A 395 -22.24 -6.06 -26.48
N GLY A 396 -22.47 -5.42 -27.63
CA GLY A 396 -23.80 -5.28 -28.24
C GLY A 396 -24.67 -4.18 -27.63
N LYS A 397 -24.16 -3.40 -26.67
CA LYS A 397 -24.86 -2.24 -26.10
C LYS A 397 -24.14 -0.95 -26.44
N GLU A 398 -24.92 0.03 -26.88
CA GLU A 398 -24.46 1.37 -27.24
C GLU A 398 -24.68 2.36 -26.09
N PHE A 399 -23.72 3.27 -25.92
CA PHE A 399 -23.77 4.36 -24.95
C PHE A 399 -23.43 5.66 -25.69
N LEU A 400 -24.46 6.42 -26.03
CA LEU A 400 -24.42 7.63 -26.84
C LEU A 400 -24.07 8.87 -26.02
N ASP A 401 -23.60 9.91 -26.71
CA ASP A 401 -23.50 11.30 -26.25
C ASP A 401 -22.72 11.50 -24.94
N ILE A 402 -21.68 10.68 -24.72
CA ILE A 402 -20.82 10.84 -23.55
C ILE A 402 -19.84 11.97 -23.80
N LEU A 403 -20.01 13.06 -23.06
CA LEU A 403 -19.15 14.24 -23.18
C LEU A 403 -17.75 13.96 -22.60
N ALA A 404 -16.73 14.17 -23.43
CA ALA A 404 -15.33 14.09 -23.04
C ALA A 404 -14.52 15.28 -23.57
N ILE A 405 -13.30 15.44 -23.06
CA ILE A 405 -12.36 16.47 -23.47
C ILE A 405 -11.00 15.80 -23.72
N PRO A 406 -10.43 15.89 -24.93
CA PRO A 406 -9.05 15.49 -25.17
C PRO A 406 -8.11 16.45 -24.45
N VAL A 407 -7.22 15.92 -23.63
CA VAL A 407 -6.31 16.73 -22.79
C VAL A 407 -4.84 16.55 -23.13
N TRP A 408 -4.52 15.54 -23.93
CA TRP A 408 -3.14 15.23 -24.30
C TRP A 408 -3.12 14.40 -25.58
N LEU A 409 -2.13 14.67 -26.44
CA LEU A 409 -1.90 13.97 -27.70
C LEU A 409 -0.49 13.37 -27.73
N ASN A 410 -0.43 12.09 -28.10
CA ASN A 410 0.80 11.40 -28.46
C ASN A 410 1.03 11.57 -29.96
N VAL A 411 1.84 12.53 -30.35
CA VAL A 411 2.21 12.75 -31.76
C VAL A 411 3.72 12.77 -31.87
N ARG A 412 4.25 12.07 -32.87
CA ARG A 412 5.64 12.24 -33.32
C ARG A 412 5.62 12.99 -34.64
N GLU A 413 6.13 14.20 -34.60
CA GLU A 413 6.37 15.01 -35.79
C GLU A 413 7.57 14.41 -36.55
N GLY A 414 7.38 14.06 -37.83
CA GLY A 414 8.41 13.45 -38.67
C GLY A 414 8.35 11.92 -38.83
N ASP A 415 7.46 11.23 -38.12
CA ASP A 415 7.18 9.81 -38.34
C ASP A 415 5.72 9.62 -38.83
N PRO A 416 5.52 9.36 -40.14
CA PRO A 416 4.18 9.14 -40.70
C PRO A 416 3.59 7.77 -40.32
N GLU A 417 4.42 6.79 -39.93
CA GLU A 417 3.98 5.46 -39.52
C GLU A 417 3.64 5.39 -38.02
N PHE A 418 3.97 6.42 -37.25
CA PHE A 418 3.65 6.47 -35.83
C PHE A 418 2.14 6.60 -35.57
N GLU A 419 1.57 5.58 -34.93
CA GLU A 419 0.19 5.59 -34.45
C GLU A 419 -0.01 6.65 -33.37
N SER A 420 -0.65 7.76 -33.74
CA SER A 420 -1.03 8.80 -32.81
C SER A 420 -2.21 8.38 -31.92
N GLY A 421 -2.31 8.97 -30.73
CA GLY A 421 -3.41 8.71 -29.82
C GLY A 421 -3.58 9.78 -28.76
N ALA A 422 -4.76 9.86 -28.16
CA ALA A 422 -5.12 10.92 -27.23
C ALA A 422 -5.63 10.37 -25.90
N VAL A 423 -5.38 11.13 -24.83
CA VAL A 423 -6.06 10.95 -23.55
C VAL A 423 -7.31 11.83 -23.54
N PHE A 424 -8.44 11.20 -23.26
CA PHE A 424 -9.74 11.84 -23.12
C PHE A 424 -10.21 11.76 -21.69
N ILE A 425 -10.78 12.85 -21.18
CA ILE A 425 -11.36 12.93 -19.84
C ILE A 425 -12.85 13.15 -19.95
N PHE A 426 -13.62 12.35 -19.20
CA PHE A 426 -15.05 12.52 -19.09
C PHE A 426 -15.39 13.77 -18.30
N VAL A 427 -16.32 14.57 -18.82
CA VAL A 427 -16.86 15.72 -18.07
C VAL A 427 -17.65 15.22 -16.87
N ASN A 428 -18.44 14.16 -17.06
CA ASN A 428 -19.13 13.43 -16.00
C ASN A 428 -18.81 11.93 -16.11
N PRO A 429 -18.48 11.22 -15.02
CA PRO A 429 -18.22 9.79 -15.09
C PRO A 429 -19.43 9.03 -15.64
N PRO A 430 -19.28 8.25 -16.75
CA PRO A 430 -20.40 7.56 -17.37
C PRO A 430 -20.71 6.27 -16.62
N TRP A 431 -21.33 6.38 -15.44
CA TRP A 431 -21.56 5.27 -14.52
C TRP A 431 -22.30 4.09 -15.14
N LYS A 432 -23.29 4.35 -16.01
CA LYS A 432 -24.02 3.29 -16.74
C LYS A 432 -23.09 2.45 -17.62
N LEU A 433 -22.21 3.10 -18.38
CA LEU A 433 -21.18 2.45 -19.21
C LEU A 433 -20.18 1.68 -18.34
N LEU A 434 -19.66 2.33 -17.30
CA LEU A 434 -18.66 1.72 -16.41
C LEU A 434 -19.20 0.48 -15.68
N PHE A 435 -20.44 0.55 -15.20
CA PHE A 435 -21.12 -0.58 -14.55
C PHE A 435 -21.36 -1.72 -15.52
N TRP A 436 -21.93 -1.42 -16.70
CA TRP A 436 -22.16 -2.42 -17.74
C TRP A 436 -20.86 -3.12 -18.16
N ARG A 437 -19.81 -2.36 -18.44
CA ARG A 437 -18.49 -2.88 -18.78
C ARG A 437 -17.95 -3.79 -17.68
N SER A 438 -18.12 -3.41 -16.42
CA SER A 438 -17.68 -4.22 -15.28
C SER A 438 -18.44 -5.55 -15.23
N LEU A 439 -19.76 -5.52 -15.42
CA LEU A 439 -20.61 -6.71 -15.42
C LEU A 439 -20.25 -7.67 -16.57
N VAL A 440 -20.11 -7.15 -17.79
CA VAL A 440 -19.66 -7.92 -18.96
C VAL A 440 -18.31 -8.58 -18.71
N ARG A 441 -17.36 -7.82 -18.16
CA ARG A 441 -16.03 -8.34 -17.86
C ARG A 441 -16.07 -9.44 -16.80
N VAL A 442 -16.81 -9.26 -15.71
CA VAL A 442 -16.95 -10.29 -14.67
C VAL A 442 -17.54 -11.57 -15.25
N LYS A 443 -18.59 -11.44 -16.08
CA LYS A 443 -19.18 -12.58 -16.79
C LYS A 443 -18.16 -13.30 -17.67
N GLN A 444 -17.39 -12.57 -18.47
CA GLN A 444 -16.36 -13.14 -19.34
C GLN A 444 -15.24 -13.83 -18.54
N GLN A 445 -14.75 -13.21 -17.46
CA GLN A 445 -13.73 -13.80 -16.60
C GLN A 445 -14.23 -15.08 -15.92
N PHE A 446 -15.47 -15.10 -15.47
CA PHE A 446 -16.09 -16.27 -14.89
C PHE A 446 -16.25 -17.40 -15.91
N GLN A 447 -16.67 -17.09 -17.14
CA GLN A 447 -16.75 -18.07 -18.23
C GLN A 447 -15.37 -18.65 -18.59
N ASN A 448 -14.34 -17.80 -18.68
CA ASN A 448 -12.98 -18.24 -18.95
C ASN A 448 -12.43 -19.13 -17.84
N LEU A 449 -12.71 -18.78 -16.58
CA LEU A 449 -12.34 -19.59 -15.42
C LEU A 449 -13.00 -20.96 -15.46
N ILE A 450 -14.32 -21.02 -15.71
CA ILE A 450 -15.05 -22.30 -15.86
C ILE A 450 -14.47 -23.11 -17.01
N TYR A 451 -14.22 -22.49 -18.16
CA TYR A 451 -13.67 -23.17 -19.33
C TYR A 451 -12.30 -23.80 -19.02
N GLN A 452 -11.41 -23.07 -18.33
CA GLN A 452 -10.11 -23.57 -17.89
C GLN A 452 -10.22 -24.73 -16.89
N ILE A 453 -11.20 -24.70 -15.98
CA ILE A 453 -11.44 -25.80 -15.03
C ILE A 453 -11.93 -27.05 -15.76
N ILE A 454 -12.82 -26.90 -16.76
CA ILE A 454 -13.39 -28.03 -17.51
C ILE A 454 -12.38 -28.59 -18.53
N HIS A 455 -11.56 -27.72 -19.14
CA HIS A 455 -10.55 -28.09 -20.14
C HIS A 455 -9.17 -27.63 -19.68
N PRO A 456 -8.52 -28.35 -18.75
CA PRO A 456 -7.17 -28.04 -18.31
C PRO A 456 -6.17 -28.36 -19.43
N VAL A 457 -6.07 -27.48 -20.43
CA VAL A 457 -5.05 -27.54 -21.47
C VAL A 457 -3.83 -26.76 -21.00
N SER A 458 -2.64 -27.32 -21.25
CA SER A 458 -1.30 -26.81 -20.94
C SER A 458 -0.91 -25.53 -21.71
N SER A 459 -1.79 -24.51 -21.76
CA SER A 459 -1.48 -23.26 -22.44
C SER A 459 -0.83 -22.27 -21.47
N SER A 460 0.45 -22.00 -21.71
CA SER A 460 1.31 -21.09 -20.94
C SER A 460 0.97 -19.60 -21.08
N HIS A 461 -0.14 -19.26 -21.73
CA HIS A 461 -0.43 -17.89 -22.17
C HIS A 461 -1.53 -17.17 -21.37
N SER A 462 -2.13 -17.80 -20.37
CA SER A 462 -3.15 -17.15 -19.53
C SER A 462 -2.85 -17.28 -18.04
N VAL A 463 -2.03 -16.36 -17.53
CA VAL A 463 -2.09 -15.82 -16.16
C VAL A 463 -1.91 -14.31 -16.22
#